data_AF-A0AAW1KJY1-F1
#
_entry.id   AF-A0AAW1KJY1-F1
#
_cell.length_a   1.000
_cell.length_b   1.000
_cell.length_c   1.000
_cell.angle_alpha   90.00
_cell.angle_beta   90.00
_cell.angle_gamma   90.00
#
_symmetry.space_group_name_H-M   'P 1'
#
loop_
_entity.id
_entity.type
_entity.pdbx_description
1 polymer ?
#
loop_
_entity_poly.entity_id
_entity_poly.type
_entity_poly.pdbx_seq_one_letter_code
_entity_poly.pdbx_strand_id
1 'polypeptide(L)'
;MSSYKWCSEKSGHPRSFILCDPNVDNFYWEYTTTDELSRDTSDNKVAGGIEGGILLFIGRIFHEGVWKISKIIPPSSEFRGFKVWNNLNGTQYNSDDFQILKYKKHAIAPRC
;
A
#
# COMPACT_ATOMS: atom_id res chain seq x y z
N MET A 1 10.89 -0.36 13.56
CA MET A 1 11.64 -0.62 12.30
C MET A 1 11.03 -1.86 11.65
N SER A 2 10.20 -1.68 10.63
CA SER A 2 9.45 -2.77 9.98
C SER A 2 10.39 -3.58 9.06
N SER A 3 10.33 -4.92 9.13
CA SER A 3 11.39 -5.83 8.65
C SER A 3 11.15 -6.48 7.28
N TYR A 4 10.12 -6.08 6.51
CA TYR A 4 9.86 -6.60 5.15
C TYR A 4 10.89 -6.09 4.12
N LYS A 5 11.00 -6.78 2.97
CA LYS A 5 11.90 -6.39 1.86
C LYS A 5 11.17 -6.25 0.52
N TRP A 6 11.67 -5.30 -0.27
CA TRP A 6 11.37 -5.15 -1.69
C TRP A 6 12.39 -5.93 -2.51
N CYS A 7 11.99 -7.02 -3.17
CA CYS A 7 12.90 -7.79 -4.01
C CYS A 7 12.86 -7.29 -5.46
N SER A 8 14.01 -7.09 -6.10
CA SER A 8 14.11 -6.64 -7.49
C SER A 8 13.72 -7.75 -8.45
N GLU A 9 12.93 -7.43 -9.47
CA GLU A 9 12.79 -8.31 -10.62
C GLU A 9 14.08 -8.25 -11.48
N LYS A 10 14.47 -9.37 -12.10
CA LYS A 10 15.66 -9.45 -12.99
C LYS A 10 15.36 -8.99 -14.44
N SER A 11 14.28 -8.26 -14.66
CA SER A 11 13.83 -7.84 -15.98
C SER A 11 14.48 -6.49 -16.35
N GLY A 12 15.04 -6.36 -17.56
CA GLY A 12 15.74 -5.17 -18.05
C GLY A 12 14.84 -3.97 -18.36
N HIS A 13 13.87 -3.69 -17.49
CA HIS A 13 12.90 -2.59 -17.55
C HIS A 13 13.01 -1.76 -16.25
N PRO A 14 12.43 -0.55 -16.15
CA PRO A 14 12.54 0.29 -14.93
C PRO A 14 12.28 -0.55 -13.68
N ARG A 15 13.11 -0.32 -12.64
CA ARG A 15 13.23 -1.20 -11.46
C ARG A 15 11.90 -1.36 -10.72
N SER A 16 11.12 -2.34 -11.14
CA SER A 16 9.95 -2.83 -10.43
C SER A 16 10.43 -3.72 -9.29
N PHE A 17 9.89 -3.46 -8.10
CA PHE A 17 10.13 -4.30 -6.94
C PHE A 17 8.85 -5.05 -6.59
N ILE A 18 9.02 -6.29 -6.18
CA ILE A 18 7.93 -7.13 -5.67
C ILE A 18 8.08 -7.18 -4.15
N LEU A 19 6.97 -6.95 -3.45
CA LEU A 19 6.91 -7.12 -2.00
C LEU A 19 6.84 -8.61 -1.68
N CYS A 20 7.81 -9.12 -0.91
CA CYS A 20 7.90 -10.55 -0.60
C CYS A 20 8.18 -10.79 0.89
N ASP A 21 7.61 -11.86 1.43
CA ASP A 21 7.93 -12.43 2.74
C ASP A 21 7.74 -13.95 2.68
N PRO A 22 8.65 -14.78 3.24
CA PRO A 22 8.49 -16.23 3.27
C PRO A 22 7.26 -16.68 4.08
N ASN A 23 6.73 -15.83 4.96
CA ASN A 23 5.52 -16.08 5.71
C ASN A 23 4.48 -14.99 5.39
N VAL A 24 3.53 -15.34 4.50
CA VAL A 24 2.47 -14.43 4.05
C VAL A 24 1.62 -13.89 5.21
N ASP A 25 1.51 -14.64 6.31
CA ASP A 25 0.73 -14.23 7.49
C ASP A 25 1.37 -13.07 8.25
N ASN A 26 2.60 -12.67 7.91
CA ASN A 26 3.23 -11.47 8.45
C ASN A 26 2.58 -10.19 7.94
N PHE A 27 1.94 -10.25 6.77
CA PHE A 27 1.13 -9.16 6.25
C PHE A 27 -0.33 -9.36 6.63
N TYR A 28 -1.02 -8.25 6.88
CA TYR A 28 -2.46 -8.26 7.06
C TYR A 28 -3.07 -6.97 6.54
N TRP A 29 -4.33 -7.07 6.15
CA TRP A 29 -5.12 -5.96 5.65
C TRP A 29 -6.00 -5.44 6.77
N GLU A 30 -5.93 -4.14 7.04
CA GLU A 30 -6.74 -3.49 8.05
C GLU A 30 -7.67 -2.48 7.36
N TYR A 31 -8.98 -2.60 7.61
CA TYR A 31 -9.94 -1.60 7.15
C TYR A 31 -9.68 -0.27 7.85
N THR A 32 -9.69 0.81 7.08
CA THR A 32 -9.50 2.16 7.60
C THR A 32 -10.14 3.19 6.67
N THR A 33 -10.21 4.43 7.14
CA THR A 33 -10.59 5.59 6.34
C THR A 33 -9.47 6.62 6.22
N THR A 34 -9.59 7.57 5.28
CA THR A 34 -8.66 8.71 5.16
C THR A 34 -8.53 9.47 6.48
N ASP A 35 -9.64 9.66 7.21
CA ASP A 35 -9.66 10.39 8.48
C ASP A 35 -9.03 9.58 9.62
N GLU A 36 -9.26 8.28 9.70
CA GLU A 36 -8.61 7.41 10.68
C GLU A 36 -7.11 7.30 10.43
N LEU A 37 -6.70 7.20 9.16
CA LEU A 37 -5.29 7.17 8.78
C LEU A 37 -4.54 8.43 9.23
N SER A 38 -5.23 9.57 9.31
CA SER A 38 -4.63 10.83 9.80
C SER A 38 -4.28 10.80 11.28
N ARG A 39 -4.97 9.96 12.05
CA ARG A 39 -4.78 9.77 13.49
C ARG A 39 -3.91 8.55 13.81
N ASP A 40 -3.65 7.69 12.82
CA ASP A 40 -2.91 6.46 13.00
C ASP A 40 -1.39 6.68 13.05
N THR A 41 -0.85 6.69 14.27
CA THR A 41 0.60 6.84 14.55
C THR A 41 1.40 5.54 14.46
N SER A 42 0.78 4.42 14.06
CA SER A 42 1.48 3.13 13.95
C SER A 42 2.56 3.13 12.87
N ASP A 43 3.74 2.59 13.18
CA ASP A 43 4.87 2.47 12.25
C ASP A 43 4.86 1.14 11.46
N ASN A 44 3.78 0.37 11.56
CA ASN A 44 3.66 -0.95 10.95
C ASN A 44 2.99 -0.95 9.56
N LYS A 45 2.69 0.24 9.02
CA LYS A 45 2.19 0.42 7.64
C LYS A 45 3.28 0.06 6.64
N VAL A 46 2.90 -0.62 5.56
CA VAL A 46 3.85 -1.00 4.49
C VAL A 46 4.00 0.17 3.51
N ALA A 47 5.22 0.69 3.41
CA ALA A 47 5.61 1.75 2.49
C ALA A 47 5.73 1.20 1.07
N GLY A 48 4.96 1.78 0.15
CA GLY A 48 4.92 1.45 -1.28
C GLY A 48 5.98 2.15 -2.12
N GLY A 49 6.53 3.27 -1.63
CA GLY A 49 7.50 4.09 -2.35
C GLY A 49 7.35 5.58 -2.05
N ILE A 50 8.07 6.42 -2.79
CA ILE A 50 8.02 7.88 -2.67
C ILE A 50 7.65 8.46 -4.03
N GLU A 51 6.68 9.37 -4.05
CA GLU A 51 6.26 10.11 -5.25
C GLU A 51 6.17 11.59 -4.91
N GLY A 52 6.85 12.46 -5.66
CA GLY A 52 6.83 13.91 -5.39
C GLY A 52 7.31 14.31 -3.99
N GLY A 53 8.18 13.49 -3.36
CA GLY A 53 8.63 13.69 -1.98
C GLY A 53 7.67 13.18 -0.90
N ILE A 54 6.54 12.57 -1.29
CA ILE A 54 5.53 12.05 -0.38
C ILE A 54 5.69 10.53 -0.25
N LEU A 55 5.81 10.03 0.98
CA LEU A 55 5.77 8.59 1.27
C LEU A 55 4.36 8.05 1.01
N LEU A 56 4.27 7.01 0.18
CA LEU A 56 3.03 6.34 -0.14
C LEU A 56 2.93 5.00 0.57
N PHE A 57 1.71 4.59 0.89
CA PHE A 57 1.42 3.27 1.46
C PHE A 57 0.67 2.38 0.48
N ILE A 58 0.67 1.08 0.74
CA ILE A 58 -0.05 0.10 -0.09
C ILE A 58 -1.44 -0.11 0.48
N GLY A 59 -2.46 0.03 -0.39
CA GLY A 59 -3.84 -0.24 -0.04
C GLY A 59 -4.54 -1.16 -1.04
N ARG A 60 -5.72 -1.64 -0.67
CA ARG A 60 -6.66 -2.28 -1.58
C ARG A 60 -8.11 -1.88 -1.30
N ILE A 61 -8.94 -1.95 -2.33
CA ILE A 61 -10.39 -1.77 -2.26
C ILE A 61 -11.09 -2.82 -3.11
N PHE A 62 -12.34 -3.16 -2.79
CA PHE A 62 -13.19 -3.94 -3.67
C PHE A 62 -13.98 -2.99 -4.59
N HIS A 63 -13.63 -2.95 -5.88
CA HIS A 63 -14.23 -2.05 -6.85
C HIS A 63 -14.34 -2.77 -8.21
N GLU A 64 -15.49 -2.64 -8.89
CA GLU A 64 -15.80 -3.34 -10.15
C GLU A 64 -15.71 -4.87 -10.01
N GLY A 65 -16.17 -5.42 -8.89
CA GLY A 65 -16.23 -6.86 -8.65
C GLY A 65 -14.89 -7.53 -8.36
N VAL A 66 -13.81 -6.76 -8.22
CA VAL A 66 -12.46 -7.27 -7.98
C VAL A 66 -11.73 -6.49 -6.88
N TRP A 67 -10.79 -7.14 -6.21
CA TRP A 67 -9.84 -6.45 -5.33
C TRP A 67 -8.79 -5.73 -6.16
N LYS A 68 -8.73 -4.40 -6.04
CA LYS A 68 -7.72 -3.57 -6.70
C LYS A 68 -6.70 -3.10 -5.68
N ILE A 69 -5.42 -3.31 -5.97
CA ILE A 69 -4.29 -2.83 -5.16
C ILE A 69 -3.76 -1.54 -5.78
N SER A 70 -3.46 -0.54 -4.94
CA SER A 70 -2.90 0.74 -5.38
C SER A 70 -2.20 1.49 -4.24
N LYS A 71 -1.80 2.72 -4.52
CA LYS A 71 -1.24 3.66 -3.55
C LYS A 71 -2.31 4.31 -2.68
N ILE A 72 -1.97 4.50 -1.42
CA ILE A 72 -2.63 5.41 -0.48
C ILE A 72 -1.76 6.64 -0.36
N ILE A 73 -2.34 7.81 -0.62
CA ILE A 73 -1.70 9.11 -0.40
C ILE A 73 -2.05 9.57 1.03
N PRO A 74 -1.05 9.92 1.86
CA PRO A 74 -1.29 10.25 3.26
C PRO A 74 -2.09 11.56 3.41
N PRO A 75 -2.73 11.77 4.57
CA PRO A 75 -3.58 12.94 4.82
C PRO A 75 -2.87 14.30 4.78
N SER A 76 -1.54 14.33 4.79
CA SER A 76 -0.73 15.55 4.63
C SER A 76 -0.72 16.12 3.21
N SER A 77 -1.26 15.40 2.23
CA SER A 77 -1.39 15.84 0.84
C SER A 77 -2.81 16.31 0.52
N GLU A 78 -2.96 17.30 -0.35
CA GLU A 78 -4.26 17.67 -0.93
C GLU A 78 -4.90 16.51 -1.72
N PHE A 79 -4.09 15.59 -2.23
CA PHE A 79 -4.52 14.41 -2.99
C PHE A 79 -4.73 13.17 -2.11
N ARG A 80 -4.96 13.34 -0.80
CA ARG A 80 -5.12 12.24 0.16
C ARG A 80 -6.17 11.20 -0.25
N GLY A 81 -6.02 9.99 0.29
CA GLY A 81 -6.95 8.87 0.12
C GLY A 81 -6.43 7.76 -0.80
N PHE A 82 -7.33 6.84 -1.18
CA PHE A 82 -7.01 5.70 -2.02
C PHE A 82 -7.52 5.88 -3.45
N LYS A 83 -6.65 5.59 -4.42
CA LYS A 83 -6.88 5.94 -5.83
C LYS A 83 -6.73 4.70 -6.71
N VAL A 84 -7.78 4.32 -7.42
CA VAL A 84 -7.74 3.21 -8.39
C VAL A 84 -8.24 3.65 -9.75
N TRP A 85 -7.78 2.94 -10.78
CA TRP A 85 -8.28 3.12 -12.13
C TRP A 85 -9.68 2.49 -12.26
N ASN A 86 -10.61 3.22 -12.88
CA ASN A 86 -11.94 2.74 -13.24
C ASN A 86 -11.89 2.16 -14.66
N ASN A 87 -12.25 0.89 -14.82
CA ASN A 87 -12.16 0.20 -16.10
C ASN A 87 -13.35 0.54 -17.01
N LEU A 88 -14.48 0.97 -16.45
CA LEU A 88 -15.69 1.30 -17.23
C LEU A 88 -15.57 2.62 -17.97
N ASN A 89 -14.97 3.63 -17.35
CA ASN A 89 -14.90 4.99 -17.91
C ASN A 89 -13.47 5.50 -18.14
N GLY A 90 -12.44 4.74 -17.75
CA GLY A 90 -11.04 5.16 -17.90
C GLY A 90 -10.66 6.38 -17.06
N THR A 91 -11.35 6.61 -15.94
CA THR A 91 -11.04 7.72 -15.03
C THR A 91 -10.51 7.19 -13.70
N GLN A 92 -9.99 8.09 -12.87
CA GLN A 92 -9.51 7.74 -11.55
C GLN A 92 -10.66 7.79 -10.55
N TYR A 93 -10.88 6.69 -9.84
CA TYR A 93 -11.79 6.63 -8.71
C TYR A 93 -11.04 6.90 -7.41
N ASN A 94 -11.56 7.82 -6.59
CA ASN A 94 -11.04 8.14 -5.26
C ASN A 94 -12.00 7.56 -4.21
N SER A 95 -11.46 6.90 -3.20
CA SER A 95 -12.24 6.42 -2.06
C SER A 95 -11.56 6.82 -0.76
N ASP A 96 -12.42 7.09 0.23
CA ASP A 96 -12.06 7.41 1.60
C ASP A 96 -12.09 6.20 2.53
N ASP A 97 -12.48 5.02 2.04
CA ASP A 97 -12.64 3.77 2.77
C ASP A 97 -11.93 2.61 2.05
N PHE A 98 -10.92 2.04 2.69
CA PHE A 98 -10.05 1.06 2.04
C PHE A 98 -9.39 0.16 3.06
N GLN A 99 -8.65 -0.83 2.58
CA GLN A 99 -7.78 -1.62 3.44
C GLN A 99 -6.33 -1.21 3.23
N ILE A 100 -5.62 -0.88 4.31
CA ILE A 100 -4.18 -0.61 4.30
C ILE A 100 -3.41 -1.90 4.60
N LEU A 101 -2.28 -2.09 3.92
CA LEU A 101 -1.38 -3.20 4.19
C LEU A 101 -0.50 -2.87 5.41
N LYS A 102 -0.54 -3.73 6.42
CA LYS A 102 0.29 -3.65 7.63
C LYS A 102 1.14 -4.90 7.80
N TYR A 103 2.25 -4.75 8.51
CA TYR A 103 3.23 -5.79 8.78
C TYR A 103 3.38 -6.07 10.28
N LYS A 104 3.36 -7.33 10.70
CA LYS A 104 3.46 -7.70 12.12
C LYS A 104 4.85 -7.37 12.67
N LYS A 105 4.93 -6.63 13.79
CA LYS A 105 6.21 -6.17 14.38
C LYS A 105 7.15 -7.28 14.87
N HIS A 106 6.65 -8.49 15.08
CA HIS A 106 7.44 -9.65 15.54
C HIS A 106 7.86 -10.57 14.39
N ALA A 107 7.60 -10.20 13.15
CA ALA A 107 7.95 -11.00 12.00
C ALA A 107 9.47 -10.94 11.72
N ILE A 108 10.05 -12.12 11.46
CA ILE A 108 11.45 -12.27 11.09
C ILE A 108 11.66 -11.68 9.70
N ALA A 109 12.65 -10.81 9.54
CA ALA A 109 12.95 -10.15 8.26
C ALA A 109 13.15 -11.18 7.12
N PRO A 110 12.49 -11.01 5.96
CA PRO A 110 12.71 -11.87 4.81
C PRO A 110 14.15 -11.85 4.32
N ARG A 111 14.63 -13.00 3.83
CA ARG A 111 15.79 -13.05 2.94
C ARG A 111 15.28 -13.02 1.49
N CYS A 112 15.38 -11.86 0.83
CA CYS A 112 15.96 -11.84 -0.52
C CYS A 112 17.48 -12.03 -0.31
#